data_AF-A0A8J2IPY4-F1
#
_entry.id   AF-A0A8J2IPY4-F1
#
_cell.length_a   1.000
_cell.length_b   1.000
_cell.length_c   1.000
_cell.angle_alpha   90.00
_cell.angle_beta   90.00
_cell.angle_gamma   90.00
#
_symmetry.space_group_name_H-M   'P 1'
#
loop_
_entity.id
_entity.type
_entity.pdbx_description
1 polymer ?
#
loop_
_entity_poly.entity_id
_entity_poly.type
_entity_poly.pdbx_seq_one_letter_code
_entity_poly.pdbx_strand_id
1 'polypeptide(L)'
;MARKSRKVARGGRGRRSKPSSATLPYVITYMPCGYFCSHCYEEYQLPYGPLLGAEKAQDSGTLYNLCLVSRSWRDVAQQVLYHSFHPDYPPPRKRILKSAENPWKLRLEPFLRTIAARPDLACSIQTVILRDLVIYGLDFYESRRAFDECARALGTSSREIYYKGHHASAPSAIREAFFLGTPISILPDASTLASEIAGELLSALVAFLSQLKQLSIEEEYLWGGWKYNLSPTTLDALGVTSIRSRRSRWSARSTIYSVAALSLTGCLLVG
;
A
#
# COMPACT_ATOMS: atom_id res chain seq x y z
N MET A 1 -77.80 -35.37 -27.51
CA MET A 1 -76.39 -35.83 -27.39
C MET A 1 -75.52 -34.79 -28.09
N ALA A 2 -75.01 -33.72 -27.43
CA ALA A 2 -73.81 -33.64 -26.58
C ALA A 2 -72.57 -34.24 -27.29
N ARG A 3 -71.45 -33.54 -27.56
CA ARG A 3 -70.73 -32.49 -26.82
C ARG A 3 -69.80 -31.68 -27.75
N LYS A 4 -69.72 -30.37 -27.48
CA LYS A 4 -68.69 -29.42 -27.95
C LYS A 4 -67.29 -29.83 -27.43
N SER A 5 -66.27 -29.80 -28.29
CA SER A 5 -64.85 -29.85 -27.87
C SER A 5 -64.24 -28.45 -27.82
N ARG A 6 -63.53 -28.18 -26.70
CA ARG A 6 -62.97 -26.89 -26.28
C ARG A 6 -61.60 -26.61 -26.89
N LYS A 7 -61.36 -25.31 -27.12
CA LYS A 7 -60.08 -24.57 -27.22
C LYS A 7 -59.02 -25.05 -26.20
N VAL A 8 -57.75 -25.08 -26.61
CA VAL A 8 -56.63 -24.67 -25.75
C VAL A 8 -55.67 -23.79 -26.57
N ALA A 9 -55.68 -22.50 -26.27
CA ALA A 9 -54.70 -21.54 -26.74
C ALA A 9 -53.38 -21.75 -25.97
N ARG A 10 -52.26 -21.94 -26.67
CA ARG A 10 -50.93 -21.92 -26.04
C ARG A 10 -50.52 -20.47 -25.83
N GLY A 11 -50.53 -20.05 -24.56
CA GLY A 11 -50.14 -18.74 -24.09
C GLY A 11 -48.68 -18.40 -24.42
N GLY A 12 -48.46 -17.12 -24.72
CA GLY A 12 -47.16 -16.55 -25.00
C GLY A 12 -46.21 -16.68 -23.81
N ARG A 13 -44.99 -17.13 -24.08
CA ARG A 13 -43.87 -16.96 -23.16
C ARG A 13 -43.50 -15.48 -23.17
N GLY A 14 -43.99 -14.76 -22.17
CA GLY A 14 -43.47 -13.45 -21.83
C GLY A 14 -41.96 -13.54 -21.66
N ARG A 15 -41.21 -12.79 -22.47
CA ARG A 15 -39.83 -12.45 -22.18
C ARG A 15 -39.84 -11.75 -20.82
N ARG A 16 -39.46 -12.47 -19.75
CA ARG A 16 -39.06 -11.84 -18.50
C ARG A 16 -37.88 -10.93 -18.84
N SER A 17 -38.12 -9.63 -18.90
CA SER A 17 -37.07 -8.62 -18.80
C SER A 17 -36.26 -8.95 -17.55
N LYS A 18 -34.97 -9.27 -17.73
CA LYS A 18 -34.01 -9.25 -16.61
C LYS A 18 -34.16 -7.89 -15.93
N PRO A 19 -34.33 -7.82 -14.59
CA PRO A 19 -34.21 -6.53 -13.93
C PRO A 19 -32.83 -6.00 -14.27
N SER A 20 -32.77 -4.82 -14.90
CA SER A 20 -31.52 -4.10 -15.05
C SER A 20 -30.91 -3.99 -13.66
N SER A 21 -29.68 -4.47 -13.48
CA SER A 21 -28.92 -4.21 -12.26
C SER A 21 -28.81 -2.70 -12.12
N ALA A 22 -29.71 -2.09 -11.34
CA ALA A 22 -29.71 -0.67 -11.11
C ALA A 22 -28.39 -0.34 -10.42
N THR A 23 -27.46 0.23 -11.18
CA THR A 23 -26.18 0.69 -10.65
C THR A 23 -26.53 1.84 -9.72
N LEU A 24 -26.36 1.63 -8.41
CA LEU A 24 -26.56 2.70 -7.44
C LEU A 24 -25.61 3.86 -7.79
N PRO A 25 -26.09 5.12 -7.77
CA PRO A 25 -25.25 6.28 -7.98
C PRO A 25 -24.03 6.26 -7.05
N TYR A 26 -22.87 6.64 -7.58
CA TYR A 26 -21.58 6.64 -6.87
C TYR A 26 -21.66 7.28 -5.49
N VAL A 27 -22.41 8.38 -5.35
CA VAL A 27 -22.61 9.10 -4.07
C VAL A 27 -23.25 8.21 -3.00
N ILE A 28 -24.20 7.35 -3.37
CA ILE A 28 -24.91 6.46 -2.44
C ILE A 28 -24.01 5.33 -1.95
N THR A 29 -23.07 4.87 -2.78
CA THR A 29 -22.11 3.82 -2.41
C THR A 29 -20.86 4.38 -1.72
N TYR A 30 -20.42 5.59 -2.08
CA TYR A 30 -19.18 6.19 -1.57
C TYR A 30 -19.32 6.71 -0.15
N MET A 31 -20.41 7.42 0.15
CA MET A 31 -20.62 8.01 1.49
C MET A 31 -20.53 6.96 2.61
N PRO A 32 -21.23 5.80 2.54
CA PRO A 32 -21.10 4.76 3.55
C PRO A 32 -19.69 4.19 3.64
N CYS A 33 -19.00 4.00 2.51
CA CYS A 33 -17.62 3.49 2.52
C CYS A 33 -16.68 4.49 3.22
N GLY A 34 -16.83 5.79 2.94
CA GLY A 34 -16.00 6.85 3.55
C GLY A 34 -16.07 6.87 5.08
N TYR A 35 -17.22 6.56 5.68
CA TYR A 35 -17.36 6.46 7.14
C TYR A 35 -16.49 5.37 7.77
N PHE A 36 -16.16 4.31 7.02
CA PHE A 36 -15.33 3.20 7.50
C PHE A 36 -13.83 3.39 7.20
N CYS A 37 -13.45 4.56 6.69
CA CYS A 37 -12.07 4.92 6.38
C CYS A 37 -11.60 6.03 7.33
N SER A 38 -10.56 5.74 8.11
CA SER A 38 -9.98 6.67 9.08
C SER A 38 -9.44 7.95 8.45
N HIS A 39 -8.98 7.88 7.18
CA HIS A 39 -8.60 9.07 6.41
C HIS A 39 -9.81 9.94 6.07
N CYS A 40 -10.87 9.35 5.51
CA CYS A 40 -12.04 10.09 5.06
C CYS A 40 -12.88 10.65 6.21
N TYR A 41 -12.84 10.01 7.37
CA TYR A 41 -13.55 10.43 8.57
C TYR A 41 -12.75 11.40 9.46
N GLU A 42 -11.59 11.88 8.98
CA GLU A 42 -10.72 12.84 9.69
C GLU A 42 -10.29 12.40 11.09
N GLU A 43 -10.32 11.10 11.38
CA GLU A 43 -9.90 10.54 12.68
C GLU A 43 -8.37 10.59 12.87
N TYR A 44 -7.64 10.87 11.79
CA TYR A 44 -6.21 11.18 11.85
C TYR A 44 -5.98 12.62 12.34
N GLN A 45 -5.34 12.78 13.50
CA GLN A 45 -4.61 14.01 13.76
C GLN A 45 -3.35 13.98 12.91
N LEU A 46 -3.41 14.48 11.68
CA LEU A 46 -2.21 14.56 10.83
C LEU A 46 -1.10 15.34 11.57
N PRO A 47 0.15 14.85 11.59
CA PRO A 47 0.71 13.61 11.00
C PRO A 47 0.85 12.39 11.95
N TYR A 48 0.10 12.33 13.05
CA TYR A 48 0.36 11.49 14.22
C TYR A 48 -0.43 10.17 14.30
N GLY A 49 -1.21 9.82 13.27
CA GLY A 49 -2.03 8.61 13.30
C GLY A 49 -3.45 8.88 13.82
N PRO A 50 -4.28 7.82 13.98
CA PRO A 50 -5.63 7.96 14.50
C PRO A 50 -5.58 8.40 15.97
N LEU A 51 -6.55 9.21 16.40
CA LEU A 51 -6.67 9.67 17.78
C LEU A 51 -6.65 8.51 18.80
N LEU A 52 -6.03 8.72 19.97
CA LEU A 52 -6.14 7.79 21.10
C LEU A 52 -7.62 7.60 21.47
N GLY A 53 -8.15 6.39 21.29
CA GLY A 53 -9.58 6.07 21.48
C GLY A 53 -10.43 6.14 20.20
N ALA A 54 -9.81 6.34 19.03
CA ALA A 54 -10.42 6.17 17.72
C ALA A 54 -10.73 4.68 17.47
N GLU A 55 -11.86 4.21 18.02
CA GLU A 55 -12.38 2.87 17.79
C GLU A 55 -13.24 2.76 16.53
N LYS A 56 -13.62 3.89 15.92
CA LYS A 56 -14.80 3.95 15.04
C LYS A 56 -14.53 4.02 13.53
N ALA A 57 -13.43 4.61 13.04
CA ALA A 57 -13.27 4.81 11.60
C ALA A 57 -12.34 3.86 10.85
N GLN A 58 -11.66 2.90 11.50
CA GLN A 58 -10.90 1.86 10.78
C GLN A 58 -11.59 0.50 10.84
N ASP A 59 -12.82 0.42 10.30
CA ASP A 59 -13.48 -0.87 10.06
C ASP A 59 -13.15 -1.39 8.66
N SER A 60 -11.88 -1.74 8.48
CA SER A 60 -11.37 -2.38 7.25
C SER A 60 -12.07 -3.72 6.98
N GLY A 61 -12.59 -4.39 8.01
CA GLY A 61 -13.40 -5.59 7.91
C GLY A 61 -14.72 -5.33 7.19
N THR A 62 -15.43 -4.27 7.56
CA THR A 62 -16.66 -3.86 6.87
C THR A 62 -16.41 -3.44 5.43
N LEU A 63 -15.35 -2.65 5.16
CA LEU A 63 -14.97 -2.31 3.78
C LEU A 63 -14.65 -3.56 2.93
N TYR A 64 -13.93 -4.52 3.52
CA TYR A 64 -13.66 -5.81 2.87
C TYR A 64 -14.96 -6.58 2.60
N ASN A 65 -15.88 -6.65 3.57
CA ASN A 65 -17.17 -7.31 3.40
C ASN A 65 -18.01 -6.64 2.31
N LEU A 66 -18.02 -5.31 2.22
CA LEU A 66 -18.68 -4.56 1.15
C LEU A 66 -18.10 -4.92 -0.24
N CYS A 67 -16.80 -5.20 -0.33
CA CYS A 67 -16.18 -5.69 -1.57
C CYS A 67 -16.72 -7.04 -2.04
N LEU A 68 -17.30 -7.83 -1.14
CA LEU A 68 -17.88 -9.14 -1.43
C LEU A 68 -19.36 -9.08 -1.80
N VAL A 69 -20.07 -7.99 -1.46
CA VAL A 69 -21.52 -7.86 -1.69
C VAL A 69 -21.89 -7.80 -3.18
N SER A 70 -21.19 -6.97 -3.96
CA SER A 70 -21.46 -6.82 -5.40
C SER A 70 -20.27 -6.17 -6.12
N ARG A 71 -20.28 -6.17 -7.46
CA ARG A 71 -19.25 -5.47 -8.26
C ARG A 71 -19.26 -3.95 -8.04
N SER A 72 -20.44 -3.33 -8.00
CA SER A 72 -20.55 -1.87 -7.79
C SER A 72 -20.06 -1.45 -6.41
N TRP A 73 -20.38 -2.23 -5.37
CA TRP A 73 -19.85 -1.98 -4.02
C TRP A 73 -18.35 -2.26 -3.93
N ARG A 74 -17.85 -3.29 -4.64
CA ARG A 74 -16.42 -3.60 -4.70
C ARG A 74 -15.60 -2.47 -5.26
N ASP A 75 -15.97 -1.91 -6.40
CA ASP A 75 -15.13 -0.90 -7.04
C ASP A 75 -14.96 0.33 -6.13
N VAL A 76 -16.01 0.71 -5.41
CA VAL A 76 -16.00 1.84 -4.46
C VAL A 76 -15.32 1.48 -3.15
N ALA A 77 -15.73 0.37 -2.51
CA ALA A 77 -15.19 -0.03 -1.22
C ALA A 77 -13.69 -0.39 -1.31
N GLN A 78 -13.24 -0.98 -2.43
CA GLN A 78 -11.83 -1.29 -2.64
C GLN A 78 -11.00 -0.01 -2.79
N GLN A 79 -11.48 1.00 -3.50
CA GLN A 79 -10.77 2.29 -3.57
C GLN A 79 -10.63 2.92 -2.18
N VAL A 80 -11.72 2.95 -1.40
CA VAL A 80 -11.75 3.53 -0.06
C VAL A 80 -10.91 2.73 0.94
N LEU A 81 -10.89 1.39 0.83
CA LEU A 81 -10.06 0.50 1.63
C LEU A 81 -8.57 0.80 1.46
N TYR A 82 -8.15 1.24 0.26
CA TYR A 82 -6.76 1.57 -0.03
C TYR A 82 -6.41 3.04 0.24
N HIS A 83 -7.35 3.90 0.67
CA HIS A 83 -7.03 5.29 0.99
C HIS A 83 -5.96 5.44 2.09
N SER A 84 -5.93 4.51 3.04
CA SER A 84 -4.94 4.46 4.11
C SER A 84 -4.33 3.07 4.23
N PHE A 85 -3.00 2.98 4.18
CA PHE A 85 -2.27 1.75 4.50
C PHE A 85 -1.67 1.88 5.90
N HIS A 86 -2.24 1.15 6.86
CA HIS A 86 -1.73 1.02 8.22
C HIS A 86 -1.91 -0.44 8.69
N PRO A 87 -1.02 -1.36 8.29
CA PRO A 87 -1.18 -2.79 8.56
C PRO A 87 -1.29 -3.12 10.05
N ASP A 88 -0.63 -2.34 10.91
CA ASP A 88 -0.56 -2.60 12.35
C ASP A 88 -1.65 -1.90 13.17
N TYR A 89 -2.78 -1.48 12.58
CA TYR A 89 -3.88 -0.86 13.35
C TYR A 89 -5.13 -1.74 13.37
N PRO A 90 -5.74 -1.96 14.55
CA PRO A 90 -5.25 -1.57 15.88
C PRO A 90 -3.97 -2.33 16.26
N PRO A 91 -3.07 -1.73 17.08
CA PRO A 91 -1.79 -2.34 17.43
C PRO A 91 -2.01 -3.76 17.95
N PRO A 92 -1.26 -4.75 17.45
CA PRO A 92 -1.42 -6.11 17.91
C PRO A 92 -1.21 -6.15 19.42
N ARG A 93 -2.22 -6.63 20.17
CA ARG A 93 -2.00 -7.01 21.57
C ARG A 93 -0.80 -7.96 21.57
N LYS A 94 0.19 -7.75 22.46
CA LYS A 94 1.51 -8.43 22.55
C LYS A 94 1.56 -9.96 22.24
N ARG A 95 0.42 -10.67 22.20
CA ARG A 95 0.26 -12.07 21.78
C ARG A 95 0.12 -12.31 20.26
N ILE A 96 -0.30 -11.35 19.45
CA ILE A 96 -0.64 -11.60 18.03
C ILE A 96 0.60 -11.83 17.17
N LEU A 97 1.76 -11.25 17.52
CA LEU A 97 3.02 -11.50 16.78
C LEU A 97 3.49 -12.98 16.83
N LYS A 98 3.08 -13.74 17.86
CA LYS A 98 3.36 -15.18 17.94
C LYS A 98 2.19 -16.08 17.51
N SER A 99 1.02 -15.48 17.23
CA SER A 99 -0.26 -16.18 17.06
C SER A 99 -1.05 -15.68 15.84
N ALA A 100 -0.43 -14.90 14.95
CA ALA A 100 -1.12 -14.44 13.74
C ALA A 100 -1.39 -15.66 12.87
N GLU A 101 -2.66 -16.08 12.83
CA GLU A 101 -3.19 -17.09 11.91
C GLU A 101 -2.86 -16.78 10.43
N ASN A 102 -2.43 -15.54 10.14
CA ASN A 102 -1.88 -15.17 8.85
C ASN A 102 -0.77 -14.11 8.98
N PRO A 103 0.52 -14.50 8.99
CA PRO A 103 1.65 -13.57 9.04
C PRO A 103 1.74 -12.68 7.78
N TRP A 104 0.98 -12.97 6.73
CA TRP A 104 0.98 -12.21 5.47
C TRP A 104 0.14 -10.94 5.49
N LYS A 105 -0.76 -10.76 6.48
CA LYS A 105 -1.63 -9.58 6.55
C LYS A 105 -0.89 -8.29 6.95
N LEU A 106 0.32 -8.41 7.51
CA LEU A 106 1.07 -7.29 8.10
C LEU A 106 2.34 -6.93 7.31
N ARG A 107 2.43 -7.35 6.04
CA ARG A 107 3.66 -7.30 5.27
C ARG A 107 3.65 -6.22 4.19
N LEU A 108 4.80 -5.57 4.00
CA LEU A 108 4.99 -4.56 2.97
C LEU A 108 5.02 -5.18 1.57
N GLU A 109 5.56 -6.39 1.43
CA GLU A 109 5.80 -7.01 0.13
C GLU A 109 4.51 -7.32 -0.65
N PRO A 110 3.47 -7.95 -0.06
CA PRO A 110 2.19 -8.13 -0.74
C PRO A 110 1.52 -6.81 -1.12
N PHE A 111 1.69 -5.77 -0.30
CA PHE A 111 1.16 -4.45 -0.58
C PHE A 111 1.84 -3.80 -1.79
N LEU A 112 3.18 -3.81 -1.83
CA LEU A 112 3.99 -3.34 -2.97
C LEU A 112 3.59 -4.03 -4.28
N ARG A 113 3.41 -5.35 -4.23
CA ARG A 113 2.97 -6.14 -5.39
C ARG A 113 1.57 -5.75 -5.84
N THR A 114 0.69 -5.47 -4.88
CA THR A 114 -0.69 -5.04 -5.18
C THR A 114 -0.72 -3.68 -5.86
N ILE A 115 0.02 -2.67 -5.35
CA ILE A 115 0.05 -1.34 -5.97
C ILE A 115 0.75 -1.36 -7.34
N ALA A 116 1.75 -2.23 -7.53
CA ALA A 116 2.37 -2.44 -8.83
C ALA A 116 1.40 -3.07 -9.84
N ALA A 117 0.56 -4.00 -9.41
CA ALA A 117 -0.43 -4.67 -10.27
C ALA A 117 -1.72 -3.85 -10.50
N ARG A 118 -2.04 -2.92 -9.58
CA ARG A 118 -3.26 -2.10 -9.61
C ARG A 118 -2.94 -0.61 -9.45
N PRO A 119 -2.44 0.04 -10.52
CA PRO A 119 -2.16 1.48 -10.51
C PRO A 119 -3.39 2.33 -10.14
N ASP A 120 -4.59 1.87 -10.48
CA ASP A 120 -5.85 2.53 -10.10
C ASP A 120 -6.05 2.62 -8.59
N LEU A 121 -5.64 1.58 -7.84
CA LEU A 121 -5.65 1.59 -6.37
C LEU A 121 -4.45 2.35 -5.81
N ALA A 122 -3.29 2.26 -6.48
CA ALA A 122 -2.11 3.01 -6.08
C ALA A 122 -2.38 4.51 -6.03
N CYS A 123 -3.11 5.03 -7.03
CA CYS A 123 -3.51 6.42 -7.10
C CYS A 123 -4.56 6.83 -6.05
N SER A 124 -5.27 5.90 -5.40
CA SER A 124 -6.25 6.25 -4.36
C SER A 124 -5.63 6.34 -2.96
N ILE A 125 -4.40 5.87 -2.77
CA ILE A 125 -3.70 5.92 -1.49
C ILE A 125 -3.31 7.35 -1.15
N GLN A 126 -3.71 7.81 0.04
CA GLN A 126 -3.46 9.16 0.54
C GLN A 126 -2.60 9.16 1.80
N THR A 127 -2.70 8.09 2.60
CA THR A 127 -1.94 7.96 3.85
C THR A 127 -1.24 6.61 3.90
N VAL A 128 0.04 6.61 4.24
CA VAL A 128 0.78 5.40 4.58
C VAL A 128 1.46 5.59 5.92
N ILE A 129 1.23 4.65 6.83
CA ILE A 129 1.85 4.64 8.16
C ILE A 129 2.45 3.25 8.35
N LEU A 130 3.77 3.22 8.49
CA LEU A 130 4.54 1.99 8.67
C LEU A 130 5.14 2.02 10.07
N ARG A 131 5.11 0.88 10.76
CA ARG A 131 5.87 0.69 12.00
C ARG A 131 7.13 -0.11 11.72
N ASP A 132 8.11 0.01 12.61
CA ASP A 132 9.33 -0.80 12.58
C ASP A 132 9.07 -2.29 12.37
N LEU A 133 8.02 -2.84 13.00
CA LEU A 133 7.67 -4.26 12.89
C LEU A 133 7.44 -4.72 11.45
N VAL A 134 6.88 -3.87 10.58
CA VAL A 134 6.69 -4.17 9.15
C VAL A 134 8.05 -4.27 8.44
N ILE A 135 9.00 -3.41 8.84
CA ILE A 135 10.33 -3.35 8.23
C ILE A 135 11.25 -4.47 8.73
N TYR A 136 11.19 -4.81 10.01
CA TYR A 136 11.91 -5.98 10.56
C TYR A 136 11.22 -7.31 10.21
N GLY A 137 9.98 -7.27 9.72
CA GLY A 137 9.23 -8.41 9.21
C GLY A 137 9.49 -8.75 7.74
N LEU A 138 10.45 -8.08 7.09
CA LEU A 138 10.79 -8.31 5.69
C LEU A 138 11.37 -9.71 5.50
N ASP A 139 10.97 -10.36 4.40
CA ASP A 139 11.64 -11.56 3.89
C ASP A 139 12.47 -11.19 2.68
N PHE A 140 13.70 -11.71 2.60
CA PHE A 140 14.63 -11.38 1.52
C PHE A 140 14.06 -11.69 0.12
N TYR A 141 13.49 -12.89 -0.07
CA TYR A 141 13.03 -13.33 -1.38
C TYR A 141 11.73 -12.66 -1.81
N GLU A 142 10.78 -12.52 -0.88
CA GLU A 142 9.53 -11.80 -1.17
C GLU A 142 9.80 -10.30 -1.38
N SER A 143 10.75 -9.71 -0.66
CA SER A 143 11.14 -8.31 -0.85
C SER A 143 11.75 -8.09 -2.23
N ARG A 144 12.69 -8.96 -2.63
CA ARG A 144 13.27 -8.92 -3.96
C ARG A 144 12.20 -9.05 -5.03
N ARG A 145 11.33 -10.05 -4.90
CA ARG A 145 10.24 -10.28 -5.85
C ARG A 145 9.30 -9.08 -5.94
N ALA A 146 8.92 -8.49 -4.81
CA ALA A 146 8.07 -7.32 -4.78
C ALA A 146 8.74 -6.12 -5.48
N PHE A 147 10.02 -5.90 -5.20
CA PHE A 147 10.79 -4.84 -5.85
C PHE A 147 10.93 -5.06 -7.36
N ASP A 148 11.20 -6.29 -7.81
CA ASP A 148 11.26 -6.66 -9.24
C ASP A 148 9.91 -6.39 -9.95
N GLU A 149 8.80 -6.76 -9.31
CA GLU A 149 7.45 -6.51 -9.83
C GLU A 149 7.17 -4.99 -9.91
N CYS A 150 7.58 -4.21 -8.90
CA CYS A 150 7.51 -2.74 -8.90
C CYS A 150 8.34 -2.10 -10.01
N ALA A 151 9.63 -2.46 -10.12
CA ALA A 151 10.54 -1.94 -11.12
C ALA A 151 10.00 -2.18 -12.55
N ARG A 152 9.50 -3.39 -12.81
CA ARG A 152 8.87 -3.73 -14.08
C ARG A 152 7.62 -2.90 -14.38
N ALA A 153 6.75 -2.72 -13.39
CA ALA A 153 5.53 -1.93 -13.55
C ALA A 153 5.83 -0.44 -13.83
N LEU A 154 7.00 0.05 -13.40
CA LEU A 154 7.51 1.40 -13.70
C LEU A 154 8.37 1.45 -14.98
N GLY A 155 8.42 0.37 -15.76
CA GLY A 155 9.11 0.33 -17.06
C GLY A 155 10.63 0.20 -16.99
N THR A 156 11.18 -0.28 -15.87
CA THR A 156 12.62 -0.52 -15.67
C THR A 156 12.87 -1.94 -15.15
N SER A 157 14.10 -2.23 -14.73
CA SER A 157 14.47 -3.48 -14.07
C SER A 157 15.37 -3.23 -12.86
N SER A 158 15.29 -4.11 -11.86
CA SER A 158 16.15 -4.05 -10.67
C SER A 158 17.63 -4.04 -11.01
N ARG A 159 18.02 -4.75 -12.08
CA ARG A 159 19.38 -4.77 -12.61
C ARG A 159 19.82 -3.41 -13.17
N GLU A 160 18.96 -2.73 -13.91
CA GLU A 160 19.25 -1.39 -14.41
C GLU A 160 19.40 -0.38 -13.27
N ILE A 161 18.51 -0.44 -12.26
CA ILE A 161 18.58 0.40 -11.06
C ILE A 161 19.93 0.18 -10.36
N TYR A 162 20.37 -1.07 -10.25
CA TYR A 162 21.66 -1.40 -9.64
C TYR A 162 22.85 -0.82 -10.39
N TYR A 163 22.94 -0.99 -11.71
CA TYR A 163 24.08 -0.46 -12.47
C TYR A 163 24.07 1.06 -12.58
N LYS A 164 22.90 1.71 -12.57
CA LYS A 164 22.79 3.17 -12.68
C LYS A 164 23.26 3.92 -11.44
N GLY A 165 23.24 3.33 -10.25
CA GLY A 165 23.81 4.04 -9.09
C GLY A 165 24.12 3.27 -7.83
N HIS A 166 24.09 1.93 -7.87
CA HIS A 166 24.54 1.10 -6.74
C HIS A 166 25.84 0.35 -7.01
N HIS A 167 26.17 0.07 -8.28
CA HIS A 167 27.39 -0.64 -8.66
C HIS A 167 28.69 0.13 -8.32
N ALA A 168 28.67 1.46 -8.38
CA ALA A 168 29.86 2.28 -8.12
C ALA A 168 30.24 2.35 -6.63
N SER A 169 29.35 1.97 -5.72
CA SER A 169 29.47 2.22 -4.27
C SER A 169 30.00 1.03 -3.46
N ALA A 170 30.66 0.05 -4.09
CA ALA A 170 31.08 -1.21 -3.46
C ALA A 170 29.92 -1.88 -2.66
N PRO A 171 28.84 -2.30 -3.35
CA PRO A 171 27.63 -2.78 -2.70
C PRO A 171 27.87 -4.06 -1.89
N SER A 172 27.15 -4.22 -0.78
CA SER A 172 27.15 -5.44 0.00
C SER A 172 26.68 -6.65 -0.84
N ALA A 173 27.12 -7.86 -0.49
CA ALA A 173 26.66 -9.08 -1.15
C ALA A 173 25.12 -9.25 -1.06
N ILE A 174 24.51 -8.72 0.01
CA ILE A 174 23.05 -8.72 0.19
C ILE A 174 22.38 -7.82 -0.85
N ARG A 175 22.90 -6.60 -1.06
CA ARG A 175 22.37 -5.70 -2.09
C ARG A 175 22.57 -6.25 -3.49
N GLU A 176 23.73 -6.83 -3.76
CA GLU A 176 23.99 -7.49 -5.04
C GLU A 176 22.99 -8.64 -5.28
N ALA A 177 22.79 -9.50 -4.29
CA ALA A 177 21.80 -10.59 -4.35
C ALA A 177 20.36 -10.08 -4.49
N PHE A 178 20.03 -8.95 -3.85
CA PHE A 178 18.73 -8.33 -3.95
C PHE A 178 18.46 -7.81 -5.38
N PHE A 179 19.37 -7.04 -5.97
CA PHE A 179 19.11 -6.43 -7.28
C PHE A 179 19.40 -7.34 -8.47
N LEU A 180 20.46 -8.15 -8.39
CA LEU A 180 20.91 -9.00 -9.49
C LEU A 180 20.33 -10.41 -9.40
N GLY A 181 19.72 -10.76 -8.27
CA GLY A 181 19.20 -12.09 -8.02
C GLY A 181 20.28 -13.15 -7.82
N THR A 182 21.51 -12.76 -7.49
CA THR A 182 22.60 -13.71 -7.21
C THR A 182 22.25 -14.56 -5.98
N PRO A 183 22.63 -15.85 -5.97
CA PRO A 183 22.37 -16.72 -4.83
C PRO A 183 23.19 -16.25 -3.63
N ILE A 184 22.55 -16.20 -2.45
CA ILE A 184 23.22 -15.89 -1.19
C ILE A 184 23.32 -17.17 -0.34
N SER A 185 24.52 -17.44 0.19
CA SER A 185 24.79 -18.65 0.96
C SER A 185 24.20 -18.60 2.37
N ILE A 186 24.05 -17.40 2.93
CA ILE A 186 23.55 -17.16 4.29
C ILE A 186 22.51 -16.05 4.21
N LEU A 187 21.29 -16.33 4.69
CA LEU A 187 20.26 -15.29 4.78
C LEU A 187 20.64 -14.28 5.87
N PRO A 188 20.54 -12.96 5.57
CA PRO A 188 20.79 -11.94 6.58
C PRO A 188 19.75 -12.03 7.70
N ASP A 189 20.15 -11.64 8.91
CA ASP A 189 19.19 -11.40 9.98
C ASP A 189 18.28 -10.20 9.63
N ALA A 190 17.15 -10.09 10.33
CA ALA A 190 16.14 -9.06 10.06
C ALA A 190 16.70 -7.62 10.12
N SER A 191 17.66 -7.34 11.02
CA SER A 191 18.24 -6.00 11.15
C SER A 191 19.14 -5.68 9.98
N THR A 192 20.01 -6.62 9.60
CA THR A 192 20.90 -6.46 8.44
C THR A 192 20.10 -6.38 7.14
N LEU A 193 19.01 -7.16 7.02
CA LEU A 193 18.12 -7.07 5.86
C LEU A 193 17.47 -5.68 5.78
N ALA A 194 16.83 -5.24 6.88
CA ALA A 194 16.17 -3.96 6.94
C ALA A 194 17.10 -2.79 6.58
N SER A 195 18.33 -2.77 7.11
CA SER A 195 19.28 -1.70 6.84
C SER A 195 19.73 -1.65 5.37
N GLU A 196 19.84 -2.80 4.70
CA GLU A 196 20.35 -2.90 3.34
C GLU A 196 19.27 -2.61 2.28
N ILE A 197 18.01 -3.04 2.50
CA ILE A 197 16.98 -3.02 1.45
C ILE A 197 15.72 -2.20 1.76
N ALA A 198 15.45 -1.82 3.02
CA ALA A 198 14.21 -1.12 3.35
C ALA A 198 14.09 0.23 2.61
N GLY A 199 15.20 0.95 2.47
CA GLY A 199 15.24 2.21 1.70
C GLY A 199 14.82 2.02 0.24
N GLU A 200 15.13 0.86 -0.36
CA GLU A 200 14.76 0.53 -1.74
C GLU A 200 13.28 0.23 -1.88
N LEU A 201 12.74 -0.58 -0.96
CA LEU A 201 11.31 -0.89 -0.92
C LEU A 201 10.46 0.34 -0.64
N LEU A 202 10.90 1.22 0.26
CA LEU A 202 10.23 2.49 0.54
C LEU A 202 10.30 3.45 -0.66
N SER A 203 11.38 3.40 -1.43
CA SER A 203 11.50 4.18 -2.67
C SER A 203 10.54 3.68 -3.74
N ALA A 204 10.46 2.35 -3.91
CA ALA A 204 9.48 1.72 -4.79
C ALA A 204 8.05 2.06 -4.36
N LEU A 205 7.75 1.99 -3.05
CA LEU A 205 6.48 2.41 -2.50
C LEU A 205 6.13 3.83 -2.95
N VAL A 206 6.98 4.82 -2.64
CA VAL A 206 6.71 6.23 -2.94
C VAL A 206 6.54 6.49 -4.44
N ALA A 207 7.22 5.75 -5.30
CA ALA A 207 7.10 5.90 -6.75
C ALA A 207 5.67 5.63 -7.28
N PHE A 208 4.88 4.80 -6.61
CA PHE A 208 3.50 4.50 -7.01
C PHE A 208 2.45 5.47 -6.43
N LEU A 209 2.78 6.21 -5.37
CA LEU A 209 1.79 6.94 -4.57
C LEU A 209 1.68 8.40 -5.00
N SER A 210 1.14 8.64 -6.20
CA SER A 210 1.01 9.98 -6.77
C SER A 210 0.11 10.94 -5.97
N GLN A 211 -0.81 10.40 -5.15
CA GLN A 211 -1.73 11.19 -4.31
C GLN A 211 -1.37 11.16 -2.82
N LEU A 212 -0.16 10.71 -2.48
CA LEU A 212 0.28 10.60 -1.09
C LEU A 212 0.28 11.97 -0.41
N LYS A 213 -0.56 12.13 0.61
CA LYS A 213 -0.60 13.29 1.49
C LYS A 213 0.33 13.11 2.69
N GLN A 214 0.48 11.86 3.15
CA GLN A 214 1.25 11.55 4.34
C GLN A 214 1.97 10.20 4.22
N LEU A 215 3.25 10.21 4.57
CA LEU A 215 4.05 9.01 4.85
C LEU A 215 4.65 9.13 6.25
N SER A 216 4.25 8.26 7.17
CA SER A 216 4.82 8.18 8.52
C SER A 216 5.54 6.86 8.71
N ILE A 217 6.72 6.91 9.32
CA ILE A 217 7.43 5.72 9.80
C ILE A 217 7.60 5.87 11.31
N GLU A 218 6.83 5.08 12.05
CA GLU A 218 6.77 5.09 13.51
C GLU A 218 7.81 4.12 14.09
N GLU A 219 8.72 4.63 14.92
CA GLU A 219 9.68 3.79 15.63
C GLU A 219 9.10 3.40 17.01
N GLU A 220 8.82 2.12 17.21
CA GLU A 220 8.20 1.63 18.45
C GLU A 220 9.23 1.03 19.42
N TYR A 221 10.43 0.65 18.94
CA TYR A 221 11.42 -0.08 19.73
C TYR A 221 12.83 0.55 19.75
N LEU A 222 13.45 0.46 20.94
CA LEU A 222 14.73 1.04 21.40
C LEU A 222 16.01 0.61 20.64
N TRP A 223 15.90 -0.04 19.48
CA TRP A 223 17.05 -0.55 18.74
C TRP A 223 17.66 0.55 17.86
N GLY A 224 18.27 1.55 18.49
CA GLY A 224 19.33 2.36 17.90
C GLY A 224 18.99 3.19 16.66
N GLY A 225 18.03 4.11 16.73
CA GLY A 225 18.01 5.36 15.93
C GLY A 225 18.23 5.24 14.42
N TRP A 226 17.76 4.17 13.78
CA TRP A 226 17.89 3.98 12.34
C TRP A 226 16.95 4.93 11.60
N LYS A 227 17.50 5.66 10.64
CA LYS A 227 16.72 6.53 9.75
C LYS A 227 16.44 5.75 8.48
N TYR A 228 15.22 5.23 8.32
CA TYR A 228 14.76 4.75 7.02
C TYR A 228 14.72 5.94 6.06
N ASN A 229 15.81 6.11 5.30
CA ASN A 229 15.90 7.12 4.26
C ASN A 229 15.48 6.46 2.94
N LEU A 230 14.74 7.20 2.14
CA LEU A 230 14.50 6.81 0.75
C LEU A 230 15.85 6.84 0.00
N SER A 231 16.03 5.91 -0.93
CA SER A 231 17.22 5.76 -1.77
C SER A 231 17.13 6.74 -2.95
N PRO A 232 17.90 7.85 -2.96
CA PRO A 232 17.78 8.85 -4.02
C PRO A 232 18.08 8.27 -5.40
N THR A 233 19.07 7.38 -5.48
CA THR A 233 19.42 6.62 -6.67
C THR A 233 18.24 5.84 -7.24
N THR A 234 17.53 5.12 -6.37
CA THR A 234 16.41 4.29 -6.82
C THR A 234 15.22 5.14 -7.20
N LEU A 235 14.95 6.23 -6.47
CA LEU A 235 13.90 7.17 -6.84
C LEU A 235 14.14 7.79 -8.22
N ASP A 236 15.38 8.23 -8.49
CA ASP A 236 15.76 8.76 -9.79
C ASP A 236 15.61 7.70 -10.90
N ALA A 237 16.09 6.47 -10.63
CA ALA A 237 15.97 5.36 -11.58
C ALA A 237 14.52 4.89 -11.82
N LEU A 238 13.62 5.13 -10.87
CA LEU A 238 12.18 4.90 -10.99
C LEU A 238 11.43 6.10 -11.61
N GLY A 239 12.13 7.15 -12.02
CA GLY A 239 11.54 8.33 -12.65
C GLY A 239 10.82 9.27 -11.68
N VAL A 240 11.09 9.16 -10.38
CA VAL A 240 10.52 10.03 -9.35
C VAL A 240 11.30 11.34 -9.31
N THR A 241 10.83 12.32 -10.07
CA THR A 241 11.50 13.63 -10.21
C THR A 241 11.31 14.55 -9.02
N SER A 242 10.29 14.33 -8.18
CA SER A 242 10.07 15.11 -6.97
C SER A 242 9.41 14.28 -5.88
N ILE A 243 10.01 14.26 -4.70
CA ILE A 243 9.35 13.79 -3.48
C ILE A 243 9.23 14.97 -2.56
N ARG A 244 8.00 15.42 -2.45
CA ARG A 244 7.63 16.54 -1.61
C ARG A 244 7.63 16.05 -0.17
N SER A 245 8.79 16.05 0.46
CA SER A 245 8.95 15.57 1.84
C SER A 245 9.37 16.71 2.76
N ARG A 246 8.53 17.03 3.74
CA ARG A 246 8.90 17.86 4.89
C ARG A 246 9.28 16.90 6.00
N ARG A 247 10.58 16.75 6.24
CA ARG A 247 11.12 15.98 7.35
C ARG A 247 10.89 16.76 8.63
N SER A 248 9.86 16.42 9.40
CA SER A 248 9.70 16.95 10.76
C SER A 248 10.19 15.89 11.75
N ARG A 249 11.30 16.19 12.43
CA ARG A 249 11.79 15.39 13.56
C ARG A 249 10.98 15.81 14.79
N TRP A 250 10.07 14.95 15.26
CA TRP A 250 9.32 15.19 16.49
C TRP A 250 9.36 13.95 17.37
N SER A 251 9.74 14.16 18.64
CA SER A 251 10.21 13.15 19.60
C SER A 251 11.50 12.44 19.14
N ALA A 252 12.34 12.00 20.08
CA ALA A 252 13.59 11.31 19.81
C ALA A 252 13.42 9.91 19.16
N ARG A 253 12.23 9.58 18.62
CA ARG A 253 11.75 8.23 18.28
C ARG A 253 10.78 8.14 17.08
N SER A 254 10.73 9.11 16.15
CA SER A 254 9.93 8.94 14.93
C SER A 254 10.42 9.81 13.76
N THR A 255 10.30 9.30 12.54
CA THR A 255 10.59 10.04 11.30
C THR A 255 9.32 10.20 10.48
N ILE A 256 8.84 11.44 10.37
CA ILE A 256 7.63 11.78 9.61
C ILE A 256 8.02 12.52 8.32
N TYR A 257 7.42 12.10 7.19
CA TYR A 257 7.48 12.81 5.92
C TYR A 257 6.08 13.41 5.61
N SER A 258 5.93 14.72 5.76
CA SER A 258 4.68 15.45 5.44
C SER A 258 4.77 16.17 4.09
N VAL A 259 3.74 16.10 3.25
CA VAL A 259 3.79 16.54 1.85
C VAL A 259 3.16 17.94 1.67
N ALA A 260 3.96 19.04 1.65
CA ALA A 260 3.54 20.46 1.39
C ALA A 260 4.16 21.10 0.10
N ALA A 261 3.39 21.83 -0.73
CA ALA A 261 3.54 21.88 -2.20
C ALA A 261 4.67 22.77 -2.69
N LEU A 262 5.71 22.21 -3.32
CA LEU A 262 6.68 23.00 -4.08
C LEU A 262 7.28 22.22 -5.27
N SER A 263 7.38 22.94 -6.39
CA SER A 263 7.98 22.55 -7.66
C SER A 263 9.50 22.52 -7.55
N LEU A 264 10.15 21.48 -8.09
CA LEU A 264 11.61 21.46 -8.25
C LEU A 264 12.02 22.30 -9.46
N THR A 265 12.17 23.59 -9.23
CA THR A 265 13.15 24.42 -9.95
C THR A 265 14.10 24.98 -8.90
N GLY A 266 15.29 24.40 -8.81
CA GLY A 266 16.28 24.77 -7.80
C GLY A 266 17.54 23.93 -7.89
N CYS A 267 18.23 24.02 -9.03
CA CYS A 267 19.63 23.62 -9.15
C CYS A 267 20.50 24.31 -8.09
N LEU A 268 21.52 23.57 -7.64
CA LEU A 268 22.86 24.04 -7.25
C LEU A 268 22.95 25.22 -6.25
N LEU A 269 23.57 24.97 -5.10
CA LEU A 269 24.79 25.68 -4.67
C LEU A 269 25.34 25.11 -3.35
N VAL A 270 26.53 24.52 -3.49
CA VAL A 270 27.75 24.62 -2.67
C VAL A 270 27.63 25.37 -1.33
N GLY A 271 28.19 24.75 -0.29
CA GLY A 271 28.53 25.33 1.01
C GLY A 271 28.96 24.26 2.00
#